data_AF-A0AAN7X277-F1
#
_entry.id   AF-A0AAN7X277-F1
#
_cell.length_a   1.000
_cell.length_b   1.000
_cell.length_c   1.000
_cell.angle_alpha   90.00
_cell.angle_beta   90.00
_cell.angle_gamma   90.00
#
_symmetry.space_group_name_H-M   'P 1'
#
loop_
_entity.id
_entity.type
_entity.pdbx_description
1 polymer ?
#
loop_
_entity_poly.entity_id
_entity_poly.type
_entity_poly.pdbx_seq_one_letter_code
_entity_poly.pdbx_strand_id
1 'polypeptide(L)'
;MQYGKMQKNLKRCYKKKIVKRVASWLELKQPKLPMCLEEPLDHLSILWHLVHSCPIVLLEDLKPSCVAPTWSSFQAFLIPDTTPATVINYGPFFPKSPTNPDVVEQSVQYCMDMLRKHGQEYAIITCDQAIHEVALSLQKKNKEKYAKIILRMGGFHIAQNFLGAIGHLMQSTGIEDIMVEADVGLHGTANKIINGKDYYAMLHAHTMVYASMFALHWEA
;
A
#
# COMPACT_ATOMS: atom_id res chain seq x y z
N MET A 1 17.14 44.64 -14.50
CA MET A 1 17.09 43.67 -15.62
C MET A 1 18.28 42.69 -15.70
N GLN A 2 19.37 42.85 -14.93
CA GLN A 2 20.57 41.98 -15.04
C GLN A 2 20.57 40.72 -14.15
N TYR A 3 19.83 40.71 -13.03
CA TYR A 3 19.82 39.58 -12.07
C TYR A 3 19.20 38.29 -12.63
N GLY A 4 18.10 38.40 -13.39
CA GLY A 4 17.42 37.25 -14.00
C GLY A 4 18.21 36.57 -15.14
N LYS A 5 19.11 37.30 -15.80
CA LYS A 5 20.04 36.71 -16.80
C LYS A 5 21.15 35.91 -16.13
N MET A 6 21.63 36.36 -14.97
CA MET A 6 22.68 35.68 -14.21
C MET A 6 22.20 34.32 -13.65
N GLN A 7 20.98 34.26 -13.08
CA GLN A 7 20.40 33.00 -12.61
C GLN A 7 20.10 32.00 -13.74
N LYS A 8 19.63 32.47 -14.91
CA LYS A 8 19.44 31.62 -16.09
C LYS A 8 20.78 31.05 -16.61
N ASN A 9 21.84 31.86 -16.58
CA ASN A 9 23.17 31.42 -16.99
C ASN A 9 23.81 30.44 -15.99
N LEU A 10 23.59 30.62 -14.68
CA LEU A 10 24.01 29.68 -13.64
C LEU A 10 23.29 28.34 -13.78
N LYS A 11 21.95 28.32 -13.92
CA LYS A 11 21.17 27.10 -14.16
C LYS A 11 21.61 26.37 -15.43
N ARG A 12 21.93 27.11 -16.51
CA ARG A 12 22.41 26.54 -17.77
C ARG A 12 23.83 25.98 -17.67
N CYS A 13 24.70 26.61 -16.89
CA CYS A 13 26.07 26.15 -16.65
C CYS A 13 26.10 24.89 -15.76
N TYR A 14 25.25 24.86 -14.72
CA TYR A 14 25.06 23.68 -13.87
C TYR A 14 24.51 22.49 -14.66
N LYS A 15 23.49 22.72 -15.50
CA LYS A 15 22.90 21.70 -16.39
C LYS A 15 23.96 21.12 -17.34
N LYS A 16 24.85 21.95 -17.91
CA LYS A 16 25.94 21.48 -18.78
C LYS A 16 27.03 20.69 -18.04
N LYS A 17 27.39 21.08 -16.82
CA LYS A 17 28.37 20.33 -15.99
C LYS A 17 27.84 18.98 -15.52
N ILE A 18 26.56 18.90 -15.17
CA ILE A 18 25.90 17.65 -14.77
C ILE A 18 25.77 16.71 -15.96
N VAL A 19 25.30 17.19 -17.12
CA VAL A 19 25.18 16.38 -18.35
C VAL A 19 26.53 15.81 -18.79
N LYS A 20 27.62 16.57 -18.71
CA LYS A 20 28.96 16.05 -19.01
C LYS A 20 29.45 14.98 -18.02
N ARG A 21 29.13 15.11 -16.73
CA ARG A 21 29.46 14.09 -15.71
C ARG A 21 28.64 12.82 -15.88
N VAL A 22 27.36 12.94 -16.26
CA VAL A 22 26.47 11.79 -16.51
C VAL A 22 26.83 11.09 -17.82
N ALA A 23 27.16 11.83 -18.89
CA ALA A 23 27.64 11.24 -20.16
C ALA A 23 28.97 10.50 -19.97
N SER A 24 29.91 11.07 -19.20
CA SER A 24 31.15 10.38 -18.82
C SER A 24 30.91 9.14 -17.96
N TRP A 25 29.82 9.07 -17.20
CA TRP A 25 29.43 7.91 -16.40
C TRP A 25 28.79 6.81 -17.26
N LEU A 26 27.94 7.20 -18.23
CA LEU A 26 27.30 6.31 -19.21
C LEU A 26 28.30 5.72 -20.22
N GLU A 27 29.30 6.48 -20.65
CA GLU A 27 30.36 5.99 -21.56
C GLU A 27 31.34 5.03 -20.86
N LEU A 28 31.49 5.11 -19.53
CA LEU A 28 32.47 4.28 -18.81
C LEU A 28 31.95 2.93 -18.32
N LYS A 29 30.63 2.68 -18.27
CA LYS A 29 30.09 1.33 -18.02
C LYS A 29 28.72 1.20 -18.69
N GLN A 30 28.67 0.44 -19.78
CA GLN A 30 27.51 -0.41 -20.02
C GLN A 30 27.70 -1.68 -19.17
N PRO A 31 27.10 -1.79 -17.97
CA PRO A 31 27.00 -3.11 -17.38
C PRO A 31 25.95 -3.85 -18.22
N LYS A 32 26.36 -4.92 -18.91
CA LYS A 32 25.44 -6.02 -19.16
C LYS A 32 24.81 -6.35 -17.80
N LEU A 33 23.52 -6.05 -17.63
CA LEU A 33 22.79 -6.39 -16.42
C LEU A 33 23.02 -7.89 -16.16
N PRO A 34 23.71 -8.27 -15.08
CA PRO A 34 23.86 -9.67 -14.76
C PRO A 34 22.48 -10.17 -14.31
N MET A 35 21.90 -11.04 -15.14
CA MET A 35 21.58 -12.41 -14.76
C MET A 35 21.38 -12.64 -13.26
N CYS A 36 20.16 -13.06 -12.90
CA CYS A 36 19.76 -13.62 -11.60
C CYS A 36 19.95 -12.67 -10.40
N LEU A 37 18.89 -11.97 -10.03
CA LEU A 37 18.74 -11.42 -8.68
C LEU A 37 18.53 -12.61 -7.72
N GLU A 38 19.63 -13.20 -7.22
CA GLU A 38 19.61 -14.30 -6.24
C GLU A 38 19.30 -13.83 -4.81
N GLU A 39 19.15 -12.53 -4.57
CA GLU A 39 18.62 -11.99 -3.31
C GLU A 39 17.45 -11.03 -3.57
N PRO A 40 16.34 -11.13 -2.81
CA PRO A 40 15.20 -10.26 -2.99
C PRO A 40 15.62 -8.82 -2.67
N LEU A 41 15.36 -7.91 -3.60
CA LEU A 41 15.46 -6.47 -3.35
C LEU A 41 14.53 -6.12 -2.17
N ASP A 42 15.08 -5.94 -0.97
CA ASP A 42 14.36 -5.56 0.27
C ASP A 42 13.60 -4.21 0.19
N HIS A 43 13.59 -3.56 -0.98
CA HIS A 43 13.17 -2.19 -1.18
C HIS A 43 12.27 -1.98 -2.41
N LEU A 44 11.54 -3.00 -2.88
CA LEU A 44 10.58 -2.87 -3.99
C LEU A 44 9.57 -1.73 -3.79
N SER A 45 9.13 -1.50 -2.56
CA SER A 45 8.23 -0.40 -2.21
C SER A 45 8.89 0.97 -2.41
N ILE A 46 10.18 1.09 -2.09
CA ILE A 46 10.97 2.31 -2.30
C ILE A 46 11.17 2.54 -3.80
N LEU A 47 11.49 1.49 -4.56
CA LEU A 47 11.63 1.60 -6.03
C LEU A 47 10.33 2.04 -6.69
N TRP A 48 9.20 1.43 -6.33
CA TRP A 48 7.89 1.86 -6.81
C TRP A 48 7.59 3.31 -6.42
N HIS A 49 7.89 3.68 -5.17
CA HIS A 49 7.71 5.05 -4.70
C HIS A 49 8.58 6.05 -5.46
N LEU A 50 9.86 5.75 -5.72
CA LEU A 50 10.75 6.60 -6.51
C LEU A 50 10.24 6.78 -7.95
N VAL A 51 9.69 5.73 -8.57
CA VAL A 51 9.05 5.81 -9.90
C VAL A 51 7.83 6.73 -9.87
N HIS A 52 7.07 6.76 -8.77
CA HIS A 52 5.90 7.65 -8.62
C HIS A 52 6.29 9.09 -8.26
N SER A 53 7.31 9.26 -7.42
CA SER A 53 7.76 10.55 -6.91
C SER A 53 8.71 11.28 -7.86
N CYS A 54 9.28 10.60 -8.86
CA CYS A 54 10.19 11.20 -9.84
C CYS A 54 9.71 10.95 -11.29
N PRO A 55 8.70 11.69 -11.78
CA PRO A 55 8.11 11.41 -13.09
C PRO A 55 9.03 11.71 -14.29
N ILE A 56 10.16 12.41 -14.11
CA ILE A 56 10.87 13.05 -15.25
C ILE A 56 12.38 12.74 -15.33
N VAL A 57 13.08 12.31 -14.27
CA VAL A 57 14.57 12.36 -14.29
C VAL A 57 15.26 11.01 -14.53
N LEU A 58 14.60 9.88 -14.28
CA LEU A 58 15.18 8.54 -14.47
C LEU A 58 14.63 7.75 -15.66
N LEU A 59 13.59 8.27 -16.33
CA LEU A 59 12.81 7.53 -17.32
C LEU A 59 12.58 8.34 -18.61
N GLU A 60 13.51 9.22 -19.02
CA GLU A 60 13.38 9.91 -20.33
C GLU A 60 13.43 8.94 -21.54
N ASP A 61 13.83 7.67 -21.33
CA ASP A 61 13.72 6.61 -22.34
C ASP A 61 12.33 5.93 -22.38
N LEU A 62 11.43 6.21 -21.43
CA LEU A 62 10.03 5.79 -21.49
C LEU A 62 9.16 6.96 -21.92
N LYS A 63 8.41 6.76 -23.00
CA LYS A 63 7.57 7.77 -23.65
C LYS A 63 6.80 8.66 -22.65
N PRO A 64 6.66 9.96 -22.93
CA PRO A 64 6.02 10.97 -22.06
C PRO A 64 4.51 10.76 -21.78
N SER A 65 3.92 9.62 -22.17
CA SER A 65 2.54 9.23 -21.84
C SER A 65 2.46 8.12 -20.78
N CYS A 66 3.58 7.74 -20.17
CA CYS A 66 3.63 6.66 -19.20
C CYS A 66 3.02 7.11 -17.87
N VAL A 67 1.78 6.71 -17.60
CA VAL A 67 1.21 6.75 -16.24
C VAL A 67 2.01 5.77 -15.39
N ALA A 68 2.52 6.23 -14.23
CA ALA A 68 3.24 5.36 -13.31
C ALA A 68 2.37 4.14 -12.93
N PRO A 69 2.91 2.92 -12.96
CA PRO A 69 2.10 1.72 -12.77
C PRO A 69 1.60 1.63 -11.33
N THR A 70 0.33 1.24 -11.11
CA THR A 70 -0.15 0.94 -9.75
C THR A 70 0.76 -0.10 -9.07
N TRP A 71 0.76 -0.16 -7.73
CA TRP A 71 1.58 -1.14 -7.00
C TRP A 71 1.36 -2.58 -7.51
N SER A 72 0.11 -2.96 -7.75
CA SER A 72 -0.24 -4.27 -8.30
C SER A 72 0.31 -4.49 -9.71
N SER A 73 0.20 -3.48 -10.59
CA SER A 73 0.76 -3.55 -11.94
C SER A 73 2.28 -3.64 -11.90
N PHE A 74 2.94 -2.84 -11.06
CA PHE A 74 4.39 -2.87 -10.86
C PHE A 74 4.86 -4.25 -10.39
N GLN A 75 4.17 -4.84 -9.41
CA GLN A 75 4.47 -6.19 -8.94
C GLN A 75 4.25 -7.25 -10.02
N ALA A 76 3.18 -7.15 -10.80
CA ALA A 76 2.91 -8.08 -11.90
C ALA A 76 3.96 -8.00 -13.02
N PHE A 77 4.60 -6.84 -13.22
CA PHE A 77 5.72 -6.72 -14.16
C PHE A 77 7.00 -7.39 -13.64
N LEU A 78 7.24 -7.34 -12.33
CA LEU A 78 8.48 -7.86 -11.73
C LEU A 78 8.40 -9.34 -11.38
N ILE A 79 7.22 -9.82 -11.01
CA ILE A 79 7.00 -11.18 -10.54
C ILE A 79 6.37 -11.98 -11.69
N PRO A 80 7.09 -12.95 -12.27
CA PRO A 80 6.50 -13.82 -13.28
C PRO A 80 5.33 -14.60 -12.68
N ASP A 81 4.20 -14.62 -13.39
CA ASP A 81 3.04 -15.40 -12.96
C ASP A 81 3.35 -16.90 -13.12
N THR A 82 3.68 -17.51 -12.00
CA THR A 82 3.91 -18.96 -11.87
C THR A 82 2.79 -19.62 -11.07
N THR A 83 1.70 -18.88 -10.78
CA THR A 83 0.64 -19.39 -9.92
C THR A 83 -0.23 -20.39 -10.68
N PRO A 84 -0.59 -21.53 -10.05
CA PRO A 84 -1.50 -22.47 -10.68
C PRO A 84 -2.89 -21.83 -10.79
N ALA A 85 -3.61 -22.17 -11.87
CA ALA A 85 -4.98 -21.74 -12.05
C ALA A 85 -5.85 -22.15 -10.84
N THR A 86 -6.62 -21.20 -10.31
CA THR A 86 -7.51 -21.43 -9.16
C THR A 86 -8.96 -21.54 -9.63
N VAL A 87 -9.78 -22.30 -8.88
CA VAL A 87 -11.22 -22.43 -9.13
C VAL A 87 -11.98 -21.68 -8.04
N ILE A 88 -12.82 -20.73 -8.46
CA ILE A 88 -13.69 -19.99 -7.55
C ILE A 88 -14.98 -20.78 -7.36
N ASN A 89 -15.34 -21.03 -6.11
CA ASN A 89 -16.60 -21.67 -5.74
C ASN A 89 -17.35 -20.78 -4.75
N TYR A 90 -18.68 -20.78 -4.86
CA TYR A 90 -19.56 -20.08 -3.93
C TYR A 90 -19.93 -21.00 -2.78
N GLY A 91 -19.91 -20.42 -1.57
CA GLY A 91 -20.40 -21.08 -0.36
C GLY A 91 -21.93 -21.10 -0.29
N PRO A 92 -22.49 -21.81 0.71
CA PRO A 92 -23.93 -21.82 0.97
C PRO A 92 -24.42 -20.44 1.43
N PHE A 93 -25.71 -20.16 1.19
CA PHE A 93 -26.36 -18.96 1.69
C PHE A 93 -26.88 -19.18 3.11
N PHE A 94 -26.58 -18.26 4.02
CA PHE A 94 -27.08 -18.27 5.39
C PHE A 94 -28.19 -17.21 5.55
N PRO A 95 -29.42 -17.59 5.92
CA PRO A 95 -30.57 -16.67 5.91
C PRO A 95 -30.61 -15.69 7.11
N LYS A 96 -29.74 -15.88 8.11
CA LYS A 96 -29.68 -15.06 9.32
C LYS A 96 -28.57 -14.01 9.22
N SER A 97 -28.60 -13.01 10.10
CA SER A 97 -27.55 -11.98 10.17
C SER A 97 -26.14 -12.58 10.19
N PRO A 98 -25.18 -12.04 9.41
CA PRO A 98 -23.80 -12.53 9.37
C PRO A 98 -23.04 -12.33 10.69
N THR A 99 -23.54 -11.48 11.60
CA THR A 99 -22.99 -11.29 12.94
C THR A 99 -23.59 -12.25 13.98
N ASN A 100 -24.59 -13.05 13.61
CA ASN A 100 -25.15 -14.07 14.51
C ASN A 100 -24.09 -15.15 14.77
N PRO A 101 -23.72 -15.45 16.03
CA PRO A 101 -22.72 -16.45 16.36
C PRO A 101 -22.96 -17.83 15.73
N ASP A 102 -24.23 -18.25 15.61
CA ASP A 102 -24.59 -19.53 14.97
C ASP A 102 -24.22 -19.53 13.48
N VAL A 103 -24.43 -18.41 12.80
CA VAL A 103 -24.10 -18.26 11.37
C VAL A 103 -22.59 -18.28 11.18
N VAL A 104 -21.86 -17.56 12.04
CA VAL A 104 -20.39 -17.54 12.01
C VAL A 104 -19.85 -18.94 12.27
N GLU A 105 -20.37 -19.66 13.26
CA GLU A 105 -19.95 -21.04 13.53
C GLU A 105 -20.23 -21.97 12.35
N GLN A 106 -21.44 -21.92 11.77
CA GLN A 106 -21.77 -22.72 10.58
C GLN A 106 -20.86 -22.39 9.38
N SER A 107 -20.55 -21.11 9.18
CA SER A 107 -19.64 -20.66 8.12
C SER A 107 -18.22 -21.19 8.32
N VAL A 108 -17.70 -21.10 9.54
CA VAL A 108 -16.36 -21.63 9.89
C VAL A 108 -16.33 -23.16 9.76
N GLN A 109 -17.40 -23.84 10.17
CA GLN A 109 -17.52 -25.29 10.03
C GLN A 109 -17.52 -25.71 8.55
N TYR A 110 -18.27 -24.99 7.70
CA TYR A 110 -18.24 -25.21 6.26
C TYR A 110 -16.83 -25.05 5.68
N CYS A 111 -16.09 -24.00 6.07
CA CYS A 111 -14.70 -23.83 5.65
C CYS A 111 -13.79 -24.98 6.10
N MET A 112 -13.97 -25.49 7.32
CA MET A 112 -13.24 -26.67 7.82
C MET A 112 -13.58 -27.94 7.04
N ASP A 113 -14.82 -28.11 6.62
CA ASP A 113 -15.25 -29.27 5.83
C ASP A 113 -14.65 -29.21 4.42
N MET A 114 -14.60 -28.01 3.82
CA MET A 114 -13.92 -27.77 2.55
C MET A 114 -12.42 -28.02 2.63
N LEU A 115 -11.77 -27.55 3.72
CA LEU A 115 -10.37 -27.83 4.00
C LEU A 115 -10.07 -29.33 3.96
N ARG A 116 -10.88 -30.13 4.69
CA ARG A 116 -10.74 -31.59 4.73
C ARG A 116 -11.00 -32.23 3.38
N LYS A 117 -12.06 -31.78 2.67
CA LYS A 117 -12.42 -32.29 1.34
C LYS A 117 -11.31 -32.09 0.31
N HIS A 118 -10.58 -31.00 0.40
CA HIS A 118 -9.49 -30.67 -0.53
C HIS A 118 -8.09 -31.09 -0.03
N GLY A 119 -7.98 -31.74 1.13
CA GLY A 119 -6.70 -32.18 1.69
C GLY A 119 -5.73 -31.02 1.99
N GLN A 120 -6.26 -29.81 2.21
CA GLN A 120 -5.47 -28.63 2.52
C GLN A 120 -5.10 -28.62 4.01
N GLU A 121 -3.92 -28.08 4.34
CA GLU A 121 -3.46 -28.07 5.75
C GLU A 121 -4.09 -26.94 6.56
N TYR A 122 -4.22 -25.75 5.99
CA TYR A 122 -4.78 -24.56 6.65
C TYR A 122 -5.83 -23.88 5.78
N ALA A 123 -6.85 -23.31 6.41
CA ALA A 123 -7.84 -22.46 5.75
C ALA A 123 -7.71 -21.03 6.26
N ILE A 124 -7.53 -20.10 5.33
CA ILE A 124 -7.51 -18.67 5.62
C ILE A 124 -8.92 -18.13 5.45
N ILE A 125 -9.52 -17.66 6.54
CA ILE A 125 -10.85 -17.05 6.53
C ILE A 125 -10.69 -15.55 6.67
N THR A 126 -11.04 -14.82 5.60
CA THR A 126 -11.06 -13.36 5.59
C THR A 126 -12.50 -12.89 5.78
N CYS A 127 -12.74 -12.01 6.76
CA CYS A 127 -14.09 -11.53 7.07
C CYS A 127 -14.07 -10.10 7.62
N ASP A 128 -15.23 -9.43 7.59
CA ASP A 128 -15.39 -8.10 8.16
C ASP A 128 -15.13 -8.09 9.67
N GLN A 129 -14.77 -6.92 10.21
CA GLN A 129 -14.26 -6.82 11.59
C GLN A 129 -15.23 -7.42 12.62
N ALA A 130 -16.54 -7.14 12.51
CA ALA A 130 -17.53 -7.66 13.44
C ALA A 130 -17.64 -9.20 13.39
N ILE A 131 -17.50 -9.80 12.21
CA ILE A 131 -17.52 -11.26 12.03
C ILE A 131 -16.23 -11.85 12.56
N HIS A 132 -15.10 -11.20 12.30
CA HIS A 132 -13.77 -11.60 12.79
C HIS A 132 -13.74 -11.69 14.32
N GLU A 133 -14.31 -10.72 15.03
CA GLU A 133 -14.39 -10.73 16.50
C GLU A 133 -15.17 -11.94 17.05
N VAL A 134 -16.29 -12.28 16.39
CA VAL A 134 -17.10 -13.46 16.74
C VAL A 134 -16.34 -14.75 16.42
N ALA A 135 -15.75 -14.86 15.23
CA ALA A 135 -14.97 -16.03 14.81
C ALA A 135 -13.75 -16.25 15.71
N LEU A 136 -13.06 -15.18 16.09
CA LEU A 136 -11.93 -15.22 17.02
C LEU A 136 -12.37 -15.71 18.40
N SER A 137 -13.55 -15.28 18.85
CA SER A 137 -14.14 -15.74 20.11
C SER A 137 -14.46 -17.25 20.05
N LEU A 138 -14.97 -17.76 18.93
CA LEU A 138 -15.19 -19.19 18.72
C LEU A 138 -13.87 -19.98 18.72
N GLN A 139 -12.84 -19.49 18.02
CA GLN A 139 -11.51 -20.10 18.00
C GLN A 139 -10.88 -20.15 19.39
N LYS A 140 -11.00 -19.06 20.17
CA LYS A 140 -10.50 -19.01 21.55
C LYS A 140 -11.21 -19.99 22.48
N LYS A 141 -12.51 -20.20 22.30
CA LYS A 141 -13.31 -21.17 23.08
C LYS A 141 -12.89 -22.62 22.81
N ASN A 142 -12.52 -22.95 21.57
CA ASN A 142 -12.12 -24.30 21.20
C ASN A 142 -10.90 -24.30 20.26
N LYS A 143 -9.72 -24.09 20.84
CA LYS A 143 -8.46 -23.93 20.10
C LYS A 143 -8.10 -25.16 19.29
N GLU A 144 -8.36 -26.36 19.81
CA GLU A 144 -8.03 -27.62 19.13
C GLU A 144 -8.90 -27.83 17.88
N LYS A 145 -10.23 -27.63 18.02
CA LYS A 145 -11.17 -27.76 16.89
C LYS A 145 -10.80 -26.82 15.73
N TYR A 146 -10.35 -25.60 16.04
CA TYR A 146 -10.11 -24.54 15.06
C TYR A 146 -8.62 -24.24 14.86
N ALA A 147 -7.72 -25.19 15.18
CA ALA A 147 -6.27 -24.99 15.10
C ALA A 147 -5.75 -24.79 13.66
N LYS A 148 -6.48 -25.32 12.66
CA LYS A 148 -6.13 -25.21 11.24
C LYS A 148 -6.77 -24.00 10.54
N ILE A 149 -7.52 -23.18 11.27
CA ILE A 149 -8.08 -21.93 10.76
C ILE A 149 -7.16 -20.76 11.06
N ILE A 150 -6.83 -19.98 10.04
CA ILE A 150 -6.16 -18.70 10.16
C ILE A 150 -7.20 -17.61 9.91
N LEU A 151 -7.58 -16.89 10.95
CA LEU A 151 -8.51 -15.77 10.86
C LEU A 151 -7.78 -14.49 10.44
N ARG A 152 -8.36 -13.77 9.49
CA ARG A 152 -7.87 -12.49 9.01
C ARG A 152 -9.03 -11.51 8.86
N MET A 153 -8.83 -10.25 9.25
CA MET A 153 -9.78 -9.18 8.90
C MET A 153 -9.72 -8.89 7.38
N GLY A 154 -10.85 -8.43 6.84
CA GLY A 154 -10.92 -7.88 5.48
C GLY A 154 -9.87 -6.78 5.26
N GLY A 155 -9.30 -6.72 4.06
CA GLY A 155 -8.25 -5.76 3.72
C GLY A 155 -8.65 -4.29 3.99
N PHE A 156 -9.92 -3.97 3.76
CA PHE A 156 -10.52 -2.67 4.11
C PHE A 156 -10.39 -2.35 5.60
N HIS A 157 -10.82 -3.26 6.48
CA HIS A 157 -10.75 -3.07 7.93
C HIS A 157 -9.32 -3.05 8.45
N ILE A 158 -8.41 -3.86 7.88
CA ILE A 158 -6.99 -3.78 8.20
C ILE A 158 -6.46 -2.37 7.90
N ALA A 159 -6.72 -1.86 6.70
CA ALA A 159 -6.25 -0.54 6.30
C ALA A 159 -6.90 0.57 7.15
N GLN A 160 -8.20 0.48 7.45
CA GLN A 160 -8.90 1.44 8.29
C GLN A 160 -8.35 1.46 9.73
N ASN A 161 -8.12 0.30 10.34
CA ASN A 161 -7.53 0.21 11.68
C ASN A 161 -6.09 0.73 11.72
N PHE A 162 -5.31 0.45 10.69
CA PHE A 162 -3.95 0.95 10.57
C PHE A 162 -3.91 2.48 10.41
N LEU A 163 -4.72 3.04 9.52
CA LEU A 163 -4.83 4.50 9.33
C LEU A 163 -5.35 5.18 10.60
N GLY A 164 -6.33 4.59 11.29
CA GLY A 164 -6.81 5.09 12.58
C GLY A 164 -5.73 5.08 13.66
N ALA A 165 -4.86 4.06 13.69
CA ALA A 165 -3.73 4.01 14.61
C ALA A 165 -2.67 5.10 14.30
N ILE A 166 -2.40 5.35 13.02
CA ILE A 166 -1.54 6.46 12.58
C ILE A 166 -2.15 7.80 13.02
N GLY A 167 -3.44 8.02 12.75
CA GLY A 167 -4.14 9.21 13.17
C GLY A 167 -4.04 9.43 14.69
N HIS A 168 -4.30 8.38 15.48
CA HIS A 168 -4.15 8.45 16.94
C HIS A 168 -2.74 8.82 17.39
N LEU A 169 -1.70 8.27 16.75
CA LEU A 169 -0.30 8.62 17.04
C LEU A 169 0.02 10.09 16.71
N MET A 170 -0.61 10.61 15.66
CA MET A 170 -0.41 11.97 15.16
C MET A 170 -1.34 12.99 15.80
N GLN A 171 -2.18 12.56 16.75
CA GLN A 171 -3.09 13.44 17.46
C GLN A 171 -2.30 14.54 18.19
N SER A 172 -2.80 15.77 18.14
CA SER A 172 -2.17 16.93 18.79
C SER A 172 -0.77 17.32 18.27
N THR A 173 -0.35 16.81 17.11
CA THR A 173 0.90 17.23 16.45
C THR A 173 0.77 18.54 15.67
N GLY A 174 -0.44 19.10 15.58
CA GLY A 174 -0.78 20.23 14.71
C GLY A 174 -1.06 19.82 13.26
N ILE A 175 -1.03 18.51 12.94
CA ILE A 175 -1.26 18.08 11.56
C ILE A 175 -2.70 18.31 11.08
N GLU A 176 -3.66 18.29 12.01
CA GLU A 176 -5.04 18.67 11.72
C GLU A 176 -5.11 20.11 11.22
N ASP A 177 -4.38 21.02 11.87
CA ASP A 177 -4.33 22.43 11.48
C ASP A 177 -3.64 22.58 10.13
N ILE A 178 -2.55 21.85 9.87
CA ILE A 178 -1.89 21.83 8.56
C ILE A 178 -2.86 21.36 7.46
N MET A 179 -3.64 20.31 7.71
CA MET A 179 -4.63 19.82 6.74
C MET A 179 -5.72 20.85 6.46
N VAL A 180 -6.15 21.59 7.49
CA VAL A 180 -7.16 22.66 7.36
C VAL A 180 -6.62 23.86 6.59
N GLU A 181 -5.44 24.35 6.97
CA GLU A 181 -4.80 25.50 6.32
C GLU A 181 -4.38 25.20 4.86
N ALA A 182 -4.08 23.94 4.55
CA ALA A 182 -3.75 23.48 3.20
C ALA A 182 -4.99 23.14 2.33
N ASP A 183 -6.21 23.39 2.82
CA ASP A 183 -7.48 23.11 2.14
C ASP A 183 -7.66 21.62 1.75
N VAL A 184 -7.04 20.71 2.51
CA VAL A 184 -7.23 19.25 2.35
C VAL A 184 -8.58 18.82 2.95
N GLY A 185 -9.11 19.61 3.89
CA GLY A 185 -10.47 19.47 4.39
C GLY A 185 -10.79 20.47 5.50
N LEU A 186 -12.08 20.63 5.80
CA LEU A 186 -12.51 21.44 6.94
C LEU A 186 -12.16 20.76 8.27
N HIS A 187 -12.18 21.50 9.39
CA HIS A 187 -11.90 20.96 10.74
C HIS A 187 -12.66 19.66 11.05
N GLY A 188 -13.94 19.58 10.68
CA GLY A 188 -14.75 18.37 10.89
C GLY A 188 -14.26 17.16 10.09
N THR A 189 -13.67 17.39 8.91
CA THR A 189 -13.10 16.35 8.05
C THR A 189 -11.72 15.94 8.55
N ALA A 190 -10.85 16.89 8.90
CA ALA A 190 -9.54 16.60 9.51
C ALA A 190 -9.69 15.75 10.79
N ASN A 191 -10.67 16.08 11.64
CA ASN A 191 -10.96 15.32 12.84
C ASN A 191 -11.47 13.89 12.55
N LYS A 192 -12.30 13.70 11.50
CA LYS A 192 -12.73 12.36 11.05
C LYS A 192 -11.58 11.54 10.48
N ILE A 193 -10.66 12.20 9.76
CA ILE A 193 -9.44 11.60 9.21
C ILE A 193 -8.57 11.07 10.34
N ILE A 194 -8.21 11.92 11.31
CA ILE A 194 -7.38 11.53 12.44
C ILE A 194 -8.02 10.44 13.29
N ASN A 195 -9.35 10.42 13.40
CA ASN A 195 -10.07 9.41 14.17
C ASN A 195 -10.33 8.07 13.46
N GLY A 196 -9.82 7.83 12.26
CA GLY A 196 -10.01 6.49 11.66
C GLY A 196 -11.36 6.28 10.96
N LYS A 197 -12.19 7.31 10.76
CA LYS A 197 -13.63 7.14 10.46
C LYS A 197 -14.01 7.25 8.98
N ASP A 198 -13.15 7.80 8.14
CA ASP A 198 -13.40 7.97 6.71
C ASP A 198 -12.24 7.42 5.90
N TYR A 199 -12.40 6.20 5.38
CA TYR A 199 -11.31 5.48 4.69
C TYR A 199 -10.71 6.27 3.53
N TYR A 200 -11.54 6.83 2.65
CA TYR A 200 -11.06 7.51 1.45
C TYR A 200 -10.42 8.85 1.79
N ALA A 201 -11.04 9.63 2.69
CA ALA A 201 -10.46 10.88 3.14
C ALA A 201 -9.13 10.67 3.87
N MET A 202 -9.04 9.63 4.71
CA MET A 202 -7.80 9.27 5.39
C MET A 202 -6.70 8.87 4.44
N LEU A 203 -7.00 7.97 3.50
CA LEU A 203 -6.01 7.52 2.53
C LEU A 203 -5.47 8.71 1.75
N HIS A 204 -6.34 9.60 1.28
CA HIS A 204 -5.94 10.80 0.56
C HIS A 204 -5.07 11.73 1.41
N ALA A 205 -5.54 12.11 2.61
CA ALA A 205 -4.86 13.07 3.46
C ALA A 205 -3.49 12.54 3.96
N HIS A 206 -3.42 11.29 4.43
CA HIS A 206 -2.15 10.68 4.83
C HIS A 206 -1.18 10.53 3.65
N THR A 207 -1.66 10.22 2.44
CA THR A 207 -0.81 10.17 1.25
C THR A 207 -0.23 11.55 0.93
N MET A 208 -1.05 12.61 0.98
CA MET A 208 -0.59 13.98 0.75
C MET A 208 0.43 14.43 1.79
N VAL A 209 0.11 14.26 3.08
CA VAL A 209 1.02 14.58 4.18
C VAL A 209 2.36 13.87 4.01
N TYR A 210 2.32 12.57 3.72
CA TYR A 210 3.53 11.78 3.52
C TYR A 210 4.36 12.31 2.35
N ALA A 211 3.73 12.56 1.20
CA ALA A 211 4.42 13.11 0.03
C ALA A 211 5.03 14.49 0.30
N SER A 212 4.29 15.38 0.98
CA SER A 212 4.77 16.72 1.35
C SER A 212 5.93 16.66 2.34
N MET A 213 5.84 15.84 3.39
CA MET A 213 6.92 15.66 4.35
C MET A 213 8.16 15.05 3.71
N PHE A 214 7.98 14.08 2.81
CA PHE A 214 9.09 13.47 2.07
C PHE A 214 9.79 14.49 1.16
N ALA A 215 9.02 15.32 0.44
CA ALA A 215 9.57 16.40 -0.38
C ALA A 215 10.35 17.43 0.46
N LEU A 216 9.78 17.87 1.58
CA LEU A 216 10.45 18.79 2.51
C LEU A 216 11.75 18.21 3.08
N HIS A 217 11.73 16.92 3.45
CA HIS A 217 12.92 16.23 3.94
C HIS A 217 14.04 16.19 2.90
N TRP A 218 13.69 16.08 1.61
CA TRP A 218 14.66 16.06 0.53
C TRP A 218 15.23 17.44 0.16
N GLU A 219 14.51 18.51 0.50
CA GLU A 219 14.95 19.91 0.29
C GLU A 219 15.77 20.48 1.46
N ALA A 220 15.75 19.82 2.63
CA ALA A 220 16.47 20.20 3.85
C ALA A 220 17.96 19.81 3.80
#